data_AF-A0A853JU52-F1
#
_entry.id   AF-A0A853JU52-F1
#
_cell.length_a   1.000
_cell.length_b   1.000
_cell.length_c   1.000
_cell.angle_alpha   90.00
_cell.angle_beta   90.00
_cell.angle_gamma   90.00
#
_symmetry.space_group_name_H-M   'P 1'
#
loop_
_entity.id
_entity.type
_entity.pdbx_description
1 polymer ?
#
loop_
_entity_poly.entity_id
_entity_poly.type
_entity_poly.pdbx_seq_one_letter_code
_entity_poly.pdbx_strand_id
1 'polypeptide(L)'
;MFYLRIEDGSFGFAVDGVHVITKTDIPITDEEYAEFFRRQGVGECFRLKKERPESGGLFDYIEPFEMEQPEHTTTPFEELEQENQQLKLALAEAIEKQETDKIEQQLAQAEMFETILQMLEPQGGGE
;
A
#
# COMPACT_ATOMS: atom_id res chain seq x y z
N MET A 1 -24.11 -13.22 -30.17
CA MET A 1 -23.99 -11.81 -30.62
C MET A 1 -23.85 -10.93 -29.39
N PHE A 2 -22.97 -9.94 -29.44
CA PHE A 2 -22.71 -9.04 -28.31
C PHE A 2 -23.34 -7.66 -28.56
N TYR A 3 -23.69 -7.00 -27.46
CA TYR A 3 -24.28 -5.67 -27.50
C TYR A 3 -23.67 -4.80 -26.41
N LEU A 4 -23.48 -3.52 -26.73
CA LEU A 4 -23.23 -2.47 -25.78
C LEU A 4 -24.56 -2.00 -25.18
N ARG A 5 -24.65 -2.01 -23.86
CA ARG A 5 -25.79 -1.49 -23.09
C ARG A 5 -25.37 -0.25 -22.34
N ILE A 6 -26.17 0.81 -22.43
CA ILE A 6 -25.92 2.07 -21.73
C ILE A 6 -27.09 2.36 -20.80
N GLU A 7 -26.84 2.36 -19.50
CA GLU A 7 -27.84 2.56 -18.44
C GLU A 7 -27.26 3.51 -17.38
N ASP A 8 -28.03 4.53 -17.00
CA ASP A 8 -27.71 5.47 -15.91
C ASP A 8 -26.30 6.09 -15.96
N GLY A 9 -25.82 6.42 -17.17
CA GLY A 9 -24.50 7.02 -17.36
C GLY A 9 -23.33 6.04 -17.24
N SER A 10 -23.62 4.76 -17.12
CA SER A 10 -22.67 3.64 -17.18
C SER A 10 -22.88 2.82 -18.46
N PHE A 11 -21.87 2.02 -18.81
CA PHE A 11 -22.00 1.06 -19.90
C PHE A 11 -21.63 -0.34 -19.46
N GLY A 12 -22.22 -1.33 -20.13
CA GLY A 12 -21.94 -2.75 -19.93
C GLY A 12 -22.21 -3.53 -21.20
N PHE A 13 -22.14 -4.85 -21.09
CA PHE A 13 -22.35 -5.75 -22.22
C PHE A 13 -23.56 -6.64 -22.00
N ALA A 14 -24.39 -6.77 -23.03
CA ALA A 14 -25.44 -7.77 -23.12
C ALA A 14 -25.06 -8.81 -24.17
N VAL A 15 -25.41 -10.06 -23.91
CA VAL A 15 -25.06 -11.20 -24.76
C VAL A 15 -26.33 -11.92 -25.16
N ASP A 16 -26.56 -12.07 -26.47
CA ASP A 16 -27.71 -12.82 -26.99
C ASP A 16 -27.68 -14.26 -26.48
N GLY A 17 -28.85 -14.77 -26.05
CA GLY A 17 -29.00 -16.07 -25.40
C GLY A 17 -28.65 -16.11 -23.90
N VAL A 18 -28.01 -15.09 -23.35
CA VAL A 18 -27.74 -14.95 -21.90
C VAL A 18 -28.61 -13.84 -21.29
N HIS A 19 -28.72 -12.72 -21.99
CA HIS A 19 -29.43 -11.53 -21.56
C HIS A 19 -30.64 -11.26 -22.45
N VAL A 20 -31.70 -10.67 -21.89
CA VAL A 20 -32.81 -10.14 -22.69
C VAL A 20 -32.32 -8.90 -23.44
N ILE A 21 -32.29 -8.98 -24.76
CA ILE A 21 -31.88 -7.88 -25.62
C ILE A 21 -33.04 -6.91 -25.83
N THR A 22 -32.77 -5.64 -25.64
CA THR A 22 -33.70 -4.51 -25.72
C THR A 22 -33.42 -3.69 -26.98
N LYS A 23 -34.33 -2.80 -27.34
CA LYS A 23 -34.16 -1.92 -28.51
C LYS A 23 -33.07 -0.86 -28.33
N THR A 24 -32.67 -0.59 -27.10
CA THR A 24 -31.63 0.38 -26.75
C THR A 24 -30.24 -0.24 -26.74
N ASP A 25 -30.14 -1.56 -26.85
CA ASP A 25 -28.87 -2.26 -26.95
C ASP A 25 -28.27 -2.05 -28.34
N ILE A 26 -27.01 -1.62 -28.36
CA ILE A 26 -26.28 -1.30 -29.57
C ILE A 26 -25.50 -2.54 -30.00
N PRO A 27 -25.71 -3.08 -31.21
CA PRO A 27 -24.97 -4.25 -31.67
C PRO A 27 -23.49 -3.90 -31.82
N ILE A 28 -22.61 -4.77 -31.32
CA ILE A 28 -21.16 -4.66 -31.47
C ILE A 28 -20.61 -5.94 -32.08
N THR A 29 -19.44 -5.88 -32.72
CA THR A 29 -18.83 -7.07 -33.30
C THR A 29 -18.09 -7.90 -32.26
N ASP A 30 -17.86 -9.18 -32.58
CA ASP A 30 -17.07 -10.08 -31.73
C ASP A 30 -15.63 -9.57 -31.58
N GLU A 31 -15.08 -8.92 -32.63
CA GLU A 31 -13.77 -8.29 -32.61
C GLU A 31 -13.71 -7.11 -31.64
N GLU A 32 -14.72 -6.24 -31.65
CA GLU A 32 -14.81 -5.10 -30.73
C GLU A 32 -14.91 -5.54 -29.28
N TYR A 33 -15.74 -6.55 -29.02
CA TYR A 33 -15.88 -7.16 -27.71
C TYR A 33 -14.54 -7.73 -27.23
N ALA A 34 -13.86 -8.54 -28.06
CA ALA A 34 -12.56 -9.12 -27.71
C ALA A 34 -11.46 -8.05 -27.53
N GLU A 35 -11.46 -7.00 -28.35
CA GLU A 35 -10.52 -5.87 -28.24
C GLU A 35 -10.67 -5.15 -26.90
N PHE A 36 -11.90 -4.88 -26.49
CA PHE A 36 -12.19 -4.20 -25.23
C PHE A 36 -11.58 -4.95 -24.03
N PHE A 37 -11.82 -6.25 -23.92
CA PHE A 37 -11.27 -7.05 -22.82
C PHE A 37 -9.75 -7.20 -22.91
N ARG A 38 -9.17 -7.20 -24.12
CA ARG A 38 -7.72 -7.21 -24.28
C ARG A 38 -7.08 -5.92 -23.76
N ARG A 39 -7.69 -4.77 -24.06
CA ARG A 39 -7.25 -3.44 -23.61
C ARG A 39 -7.43 -3.26 -22.10
N GLN A 40 -8.57 -3.71 -21.55
CA GLN A 40 -8.74 -3.77 -20.10
C GLN A 40 -7.73 -4.70 -19.42
N GLY A 41 -7.38 -5.82 -20.06
CA GLY A 41 -6.39 -6.77 -19.55
C GLY A 41 -4.98 -6.19 -19.40
N VAL A 42 -4.66 -5.10 -20.09
CA VAL A 42 -3.39 -4.36 -19.94
C VAL A 42 -3.53 -3.09 -19.07
N GLY A 43 -4.66 -2.92 -18.38
CA GLY A 43 -4.90 -1.83 -17.43
C GLY A 43 -5.55 -0.59 -18.04
N GLU A 44 -5.99 -0.63 -19.30
CA GLU A 44 -6.67 0.51 -19.91
C GLU A 44 -8.10 0.63 -19.38
N CYS A 45 -8.47 1.84 -18.95
CA CYS A 45 -9.79 2.15 -18.41
C CYS A 45 -10.63 2.91 -19.43
N PHE A 46 -11.92 2.63 -19.49
CA PHE A 46 -12.84 3.23 -20.47
C PHE A 46 -14.03 3.88 -19.79
N ARG A 47 -14.46 5.01 -20.34
CA ARG A 47 -15.69 5.70 -19.95
C ARG A 47 -16.53 6.02 -21.18
N LEU A 48 -17.80 6.34 -20.96
CA LEU A 48 -18.65 6.86 -22.03
C LEU A 48 -18.15 8.22 -22.50
N LYS A 49 -18.12 8.44 -23.81
CA LYS A 49 -17.89 9.77 -24.39
C LYS A 49 -19.05 10.69 -24.04
N LYS A 50 -18.75 11.98 -23.89
CA LYS A 50 -19.77 13.04 -23.67
C LYS A 50 -20.73 13.15 -24.86
N GLU A 51 -20.16 13.16 -26.07
CA GLU A 51 -20.92 13.19 -27.30
C GLU A 51 -21.08 11.76 -27.81
N ARG A 52 -22.33 11.31 -27.90
CA ARG A 52 -22.67 9.96 -28.35
C ARG A 52 -23.14 10.03 -29.80
N PRO A 53 -22.58 9.19 -30.68
CA PRO A 53 -23.08 9.12 -32.05
C PRO A 53 -24.47 8.47 -32.09
N GLU A 54 -25.22 8.75 -33.16
CA GLU A 54 -26.52 8.10 -33.40
C GLU A 54 -26.35 6.61 -33.77
N SER A 55 -25.23 6.26 -34.39
CA SER A 55 -24.83 4.90 -34.72
C SER A 55 -23.31 4.77 -34.75
N GLY A 56 -22.80 3.57 -34.48
CA GLY A 56 -21.38 3.30 -34.45
C GLY A 56 -21.07 1.97 -33.79
N GLY A 57 -19.77 1.68 -33.72
CA GLY A 57 -19.22 0.55 -33.00
C GLY A 57 -18.93 0.87 -31.53
N LEU A 58 -18.46 -0.11 -30.76
CA LEU A 58 -18.17 0.03 -29.33
C LEU A 58 -17.30 1.27 -29.03
N PHE A 59 -16.18 1.41 -29.75
CA PHE A 59 -15.18 2.46 -29.54
C PHE A 59 -15.62 3.84 -30.05
N ASP A 60 -16.78 3.94 -30.70
CA ASP A 60 -17.40 5.23 -30.99
C ASP A 60 -18.12 5.79 -29.75
N TYR A 61 -18.65 4.92 -28.88
CA TYR A 61 -19.36 5.30 -27.65
C TYR A 61 -18.46 5.45 -26.43
N ILE A 62 -17.33 4.74 -26.38
CA ILE A 62 -16.40 4.77 -25.25
C ILE A 62 -15.07 5.42 -25.64
N GLU A 63 -14.43 6.08 -24.68
CA GLU A 63 -13.08 6.60 -24.80
C GLU A 63 -12.21 6.09 -23.65
N PRO A 64 -10.90 5.90 -23.88
CA PRO A 64 -9.99 5.63 -22.78
C PRO A 64 -9.96 6.84 -21.84
N PHE A 65 -9.85 6.59 -20.55
CA PHE A 65 -9.59 7.62 -19.56
C PHE A 65 -8.53 7.14 -18.59
N GLU A 66 -7.72 8.08 -18.14
CA GLU A 66 -6.81 7.85 -17.04
C GLU A 66 -7.63 7.92 -15.75
N MET A 67 -7.69 6.82 -15.00
CA MET A 67 -8.08 6.94 -13.60
C MET A 67 -6.99 7.79 -12.94
N GLU A 68 -7.37 8.98 -12.46
CA GLU A 68 -6.54 9.73 -11.54
C GLU A 68 -6.21 8.77 -10.40
N GLN A 69 -4.96 8.30 -10.34
CA GLN A 69 -4.50 7.56 -9.18
C GLN A 69 -4.75 8.50 -8.00
N PRO A 70 -5.46 8.06 -6.95
CA PRO A 70 -5.56 8.87 -5.76
C PRO A 70 -4.14 9.26 -5.39
N GLU A 71 -3.87 10.57 -5.28
CA GLU A 71 -2.56 11.05 -4.86
C GLU A 71 -2.12 10.20 -3.68
N HIS A 72 -0.88 9.73 -3.69
CA HIS A 72 -0.27 8.89 -2.65
C HIS A 72 -0.39 9.60 -1.28
N THR A 73 -1.57 9.51 -0.71
CA THR A 73 -1.84 9.74 0.69
C THR A 73 -1.33 8.48 1.34
N THR A 74 -0.31 8.63 2.19
CA THR A 74 0.22 7.55 3.01
C THR A 74 -0.96 6.74 3.51
N THR A 75 -1.03 5.50 3.09
CA THR A 75 -2.13 4.64 3.51
C THR A 75 -2.01 4.47 5.02
N PRO A 76 -3.11 4.25 5.76
CA PRO A 76 -3.04 3.94 7.18
C PRO A 76 -2.06 2.80 7.50
N PHE A 77 -1.86 1.88 6.56
CA PHE A 77 -0.89 0.79 6.68
C PHE A 77 0.58 1.26 6.65
N GLU A 78 0.92 2.17 5.75
CA GLU A 78 2.27 2.74 5.67
C GLU A 78 2.61 3.60 6.90
N GLU A 79 1.63 4.35 7.42
CA GLU A 79 1.80 5.10 8.68
C GLU A 79 2.07 4.17 9.86
N LEU A 80 1.30 3.09 9.97
CA LEU A 80 1.52 2.05 10.99
C LEU A 80 2.89 1.37 10.86
N GLU A 81 3.35 1.09 9.64
CA GLU A 81 4.67 0.50 9.43
C GLU A 81 5.79 1.46 9.86
N GLN A 82 5.65 2.75 9.54
CA GLN A 82 6.58 3.78 9.94
C GLN A 82 6.63 3.96 11.46
N GLU A 83 5.48 4.02 12.14
CA GLU A 83 5.40 4.06 13.61
C GLU A 83 6.05 2.84 14.25
N ASN A 84 5.81 1.64 13.68
CA ASN A 84 6.39 0.41 14.20
C ASN A 84 7.92 0.40 14.09
N GLN A 85 8.47 0.91 12.98
CA GLN A 85 9.92 1.07 12.80
C GLN A 85 10.51 2.06 13.81
N GLN A 86 9.88 3.21 14.02
CA GLN A 86 10.33 4.19 15.01
C GLN A 86 10.31 3.62 16.43
N LEU A 87 9.25 2.91 16.82
CA LEU A 87 9.16 2.28 18.13
C LEU A 87 10.23 1.22 18.35
N LYS A 88 10.56 0.42 17.33
CA LYS A 88 11.65 -0.57 17.40
C LYS A 88 13.01 0.10 17.61
N LEU A 89 13.27 1.21 16.94
CA LEU A 89 14.52 1.94 17.09
C LEU A 89 14.62 2.58 18.48
N ALA A 90 13.57 3.27 18.94
CA ALA A 90 13.53 3.88 20.26
C ALA A 90 13.68 2.85 21.39
N LEU A 91 13.07 1.66 21.23
CA LEU A 91 13.23 0.57 22.18
C LEU A 91 14.67 0.05 22.22
N ALA A 92 15.32 -0.12 21.06
CA ALA A 92 16.70 -0.56 20.99
C ALA A 92 17.65 0.42 21.70
N GLU A 93 17.50 1.72 21.43
CA GLU A 93 18.28 2.78 22.08
C GLU A 93 18.05 2.81 23.59
N ALA A 94 16.80 2.66 24.03
CA ALA A 94 16.47 2.63 25.45
C ALA A 94 17.10 1.42 26.18
N ILE A 95 17.13 0.26 25.54
CA ILE A 95 17.77 -0.94 26.09
C ILE A 95 19.28 -0.74 26.18
N GLU A 96 19.93 -0.28 25.10
CA GLU A 96 21.37 -0.05 25.08
C GLU A 96 21.81 0.95 26.17
N LYS A 97 21.05 2.04 26.32
CA LYS A 97 21.29 3.01 27.38
C LYS A 97 21.11 2.39 28.77
N GLN A 98 20.04 1.63 28.98
CA GLN A 98 19.78 0.98 30.27
C GLN A 98 20.89 -0.03 30.63
N GLU A 99 21.37 -0.80 29.66
CA GLU A 99 22.47 -1.74 29.87
C GLU A 99 23.78 -1.01 30.20
N THR A 100 24.06 0.08 29.48
CA THR A 100 25.24 0.93 29.73
C THR A 100 25.20 1.54 31.13
N ASP A 101 24.08 2.19 31.50
CA ASP A 101 23.89 2.80 32.82
C ASP A 101 24.09 1.75 33.95
N LYS A 102 23.61 0.52 33.72
CA LYS A 102 23.78 -0.58 34.69
C LYS A 102 25.24 -1.02 34.81
N ILE A 103 25.99 -1.10 33.71
CA ILE A 103 27.41 -1.44 33.71
C ILE A 103 28.20 -0.35 34.45
N GLU A 104 27.92 0.92 34.17
CA GLU A 104 28.58 2.05 34.86
C GLU A 104 28.33 2.02 36.36
N GLN A 105 27.09 1.74 36.79
CA GLN A 105 26.76 1.61 38.21
C GLN A 105 27.52 0.46 38.88
N GLN A 106 27.62 -0.69 38.21
CA GLN A 106 28.37 -1.84 38.72
C GLN A 106 29.87 -1.55 38.82
N LEU A 107 30.43 -0.84 37.83
CA LEU A 107 31.83 -0.43 37.83
C LEU A 107 32.11 0.54 38.99
N ALA A 108 31.28 1.57 39.16
CA ALA A 108 31.40 2.51 40.27
C ALA A 108 31.30 1.81 41.64
N GLN A 109 30.42 0.81 41.76
CA GLN A 109 30.32 -0.01 42.97
C GLN A 109 31.58 -0.83 43.21
N ALA A 110 32.13 -1.47 42.17
CA ALA A 110 33.36 -2.26 42.26
C ALA A 110 34.56 -1.39 42.66
N GLU A 111 34.71 -0.20 42.08
CA GLU A 111 35.77 0.75 42.43
C GLU A 111 35.70 1.19 43.89
N MET A 112 34.49 1.45 44.41
CA MET A 112 34.31 1.75 45.84
C MET A 112 34.71 0.56 46.73
N PHE A 113 34.35 -0.67 46.35
CA PHE A 113 34.75 -1.88 47.09
C PHE A 113 36.27 -2.05 47.12
N GLU A 114 36.95 -1.92 45.98
CA GLU A 114 38.41 -1.99 45.89
C GLU A 114 39.09 -0.92 46.76
N THR A 115 38.59 0.32 46.73
CA THR A 115 39.11 1.40 47.56
C THR A 115 38.99 1.09 49.05
N ILE A 116 37.86 0.51 49.48
CA ILE A 116 37.67 0.08 50.87
C ILE A 116 38.61 -1.06 51.25
N LEU A 117 38.82 -2.04 50.36
CA LEU A 117 39.74 -3.15 50.59
C LEU A 117 41.18 -2.65 50.76
N GLN A 118 41.65 -1.73 49.92
CA GLN A 118 42.98 -1.12 50.03
C GLN A 118 43.18 -0.33 51.32
N MET A 119 42.12 0.29 51.87
CA MET A 119 42.18 0.98 53.17
C MET A 119 42.17 0.01 54.37
N LEU A 120 41.70 -1.22 54.18
CA LEU A 120 41.63 -2.27 55.20
C LEU A 120 42.82 -3.24 55.15
N GLU A 121 43.63 -3.22 54.08
CA GLU A 121 44.92 -3.89 54.04
C GLU A 121 45.85 -3.25 55.10
N PRO A 122 46.33 -4.00 56.09
CA PRO A 122 47.29 -3.46 57.04
C PRO A 122 48.56 -3.06 56.27
N GLN A 123 49.06 -1.84 56.49
CA GLN A 123 50.48 -1.53 56.24
C GLN A 123 51.31 -2.43 57.14
N GLY A 124 51.54 -3.66 56.70
CA GLY A 124 51.99 -4.76 57.53
C GLY A 124 52.72 -5.78 56.68
N GLY A 125 53.87 -5.36 56.17
CA GLY A 125 54.84 -6.18 55.46
C GLY A 125 56.21 -5.53 55.54
N GLY A 126 56.66 -5.20 56.76
CA GLY A 126 58.08 -5.10 57.03
C GLY A 126 58.64 -6.51 57.14
N GLU A 127 59.56 -6.86 56.25
CA GLU A 127 60.94 -7.30 56.54
C GLU A 127 61.77 -7.20 55.25
#